data_AF-A0A4R2LQF2-F1
#
_entry.id   AF-A0A4R2LQF2-F1
#
_cell.length_a   1.000
_cell.length_b   1.000
_cell.length_c   1.000
_cell.angle_alpha   90.00
_cell.angle_beta   90.00
_cell.angle_gamma   90.00
#
_symmetry.space_group_name_H-M   'P 1'
#
loop_
_entity.id
_entity.type
_entity.pdbx_description
1 polymer ?
#
loop_
_entity_poly.entity_id
_entity_poly.type
_entity_poly.pdbx_seq_one_letter_code
_entity_poly.pdbx_strand_id
1 'polypeptide(L)'
;MLYSMNQIALYLNLASGRIKKDGGRLTYLTDTDSPVLAATAGDGQETQILFVRDALWIANNDDQDSLLQQELLNKLGIKTPEQLVQHVETYQGRVFARIKIKGAYEYAEPDSPGKLALFELASRNEKGEPQAVAYPAPITVFPKAVANPKYTLVEPDGDGTKPPVAGIVFVVGNYAGANTGVNEHAEQKLLAALLHVPDSITGTLPLYGCKRQCAVCEGVFKKAIPRLKSRSRYLNCTAHDDRTVEHYQQQAHPSNIKALDVDKYFPA
;
A
#
# COMPACT_ATOMS: atom_id res chain seq x y z
N MET A 1 4.47 -17.07 11.31
CA MET A 1 3.13 -16.47 11.15
C MET A 1 3.10 -15.92 9.73
N LEU A 2 2.25 -16.41 8.83
CA LEU A 2 2.07 -15.78 7.53
C LEU A 2 1.26 -14.50 7.75
N TYR A 3 1.91 -13.33 7.65
CA TYR A 3 1.23 -12.04 7.77
C TYR A 3 0.29 -11.84 6.58
N SER A 4 -0.87 -11.22 6.84
CA SER A 4 -1.80 -10.92 5.75
C SER A 4 -1.23 -9.77 4.94
N MET A 5 -1.37 -9.82 3.61
CA MET A 5 -0.91 -8.74 2.72
C MET A 5 -1.59 -7.40 3.01
N ASN A 6 -2.73 -7.41 3.71
CA ASN A 6 -3.36 -6.22 4.26
C ASN A 6 -2.47 -5.51 5.31
N GLN A 7 -1.68 -6.25 6.10
CA GLN A 7 -0.73 -5.67 7.05
C GLN A 7 0.44 -4.98 6.35
N ILE A 8 0.86 -5.49 5.19
CA ILE A 8 1.88 -4.82 4.37
C ILE A 8 1.33 -3.50 3.81
N ALA A 9 0.11 -3.53 3.26
CA ALA A 9 -0.56 -2.31 2.79
C ALA A 9 -0.73 -1.29 3.92
N LEU A 10 -1.13 -1.74 5.11
CA LEU A 10 -1.24 -0.89 6.30
C LEU A 10 0.11 -0.32 6.76
N TYR A 11 1.16 -1.15 6.79
CA TYR A 11 2.50 -0.72 7.13
C TYR A 11 2.97 0.41 6.22
N LEU A 12 2.87 0.21 4.90
CA LEU A 12 3.29 1.20 3.91
C LEU A 12 2.51 2.51 4.05
N ASN A 13 1.19 2.42 4.24
CA ASN A 13 0.33 3.58 4.44
C ASN A 13 0.72 4.38 5.70
N LEU A 14 0.84 3.72 6.86
CA LEU A 14 1.19 4.36 8.12
C LEU A 14 2.62 4.90 8.11
N ALA A 15 3.57 4.16 7.51
CA ALA A 15 4.94 4.64 7.32
C ALA A 15 4.98 5.91 6.47
N SER A 16 4.23 5.97 5.36
CA SER A 16 4.17 7.18 4.53
C SER A 16 3.57 8.37 5.27
N GLY A 17 2.45 8.18 6.00
CA GLY A 17 1.85 9.24 6.82
C GLY A 17 2.83 9.78 7.86
N ARG A 18 3.61 8.89 8.48
CA ARG A 18 4.59 9.28 9.48
C ARG A 18 5.77 10.05 8.88
N ILE A 19 6.31 9.59 7.75
CA ILE A 19 7.41 10.26 7.06
C ILE A 19 7.00 11.69 6.67
N LYS A 20 5.77 11.88 6.19
CA LYS A 20 5.24 13.23 5.89
C LYS A 20 5.21 14.13 7.12
N LYS A 21 4.72 13.63 8.26
CA LYS A 21 4.66 14.38 9.53
C LYS A 21 6.05 14.75 10.07
N ASP A 22 7.02 13.87 9.88
CA ASP A 22 8.41 14.09 10.31
C ASP A 22 9.25 14.85 9.26
N GLY A 23 8.61 15.47 8.26
CA GLY A 23 9.28 16.30 7.25
C GLY A 23 10.24 15.52 6.35
N GLY A 24 9.87 14.28 6.00
CA GLY A 24 10.66 13.39 5.15
C GLY A 24 11.71 12.56 5.89
N ARG A 25 11.86 12.72 7.21
CA ARG A 25 12.88 12.01 7.98
C ARG A 25 12.50 10.53 8.17
N LEU A 26 13.49 9.65 8.02
CA LEU A 26 13.34 8.21 8.26
C LEU A 26 13.84 7.76 9.65
N THR A 27 14.22 8.69 10.52
CA THR A 27 14.83 8.38 11.82
C THR A 27 13.97 7.43 12.65
N TYR A 28 12.65 7.63 12.62
CA TYR A 28 11.70 6.75 13.30
C TYR A 28 11.75 5.28 12.81
N LEU A 29 11.94 5.06 11.51
CA LEU A 29 11.98 3.73 10.91
C LEU A 29 13.37 3.07 11.02
N THR A 30 14.42 3.88 10.97
CA THR A 30 15.81 3.41 10.75
C THR A 30 16.71 3.55 11.99
N ASP A 31 16.28 4.31 13.01
CA ASP A 31 17.06 4.64 14.21
C ASP A 31 18.38 5.38 13.93
N THR A 32 18.49 5.98 12.73
CA THR A 32 19.67 6.72 12.29
C THR A 32 19.21 8.07 11.77
N ASP A 33 20.07 9.09 11.88
CA ASP A 33 19.88 10.35 11.17
C ASP A 33 19.96 10.09 9.67
N SER A 34 18.80 9.73 9.13
CA SER A 34 18.65 9.23 7.78
C SER A 34 18.49 10.37 6.78
N PRO A 35 18.83 10.12 5.50
CA PRO A 35 18.54 11.06 4.43
C PRO A 35 17.03 11.37 4.37
N VAL A 36 16.72 12.64 4.17
CA VAL A 36 15.35 13.16 4.05
C VAL A 36 14.76 12.72 2.71
N LEU A 37 13.58 12.09 2.73
CA LEU A 37 12.78 11.83 1.54
C LEU A 37 12.04 13.08 1.11
N ALA A 38 11.79 13.22 -0.20
CA ALA A 38 10.93 14.29 -0.70
C ALA A 38 9.46 13.96 -0.36
N ALA A 39 8.98 14.44 0.78
CA ALA A 39 7.62 14.22 1.25
C ALA A 39 6.85 15.55 1.30
N THR A 40 5.65 15.58 0.73
CA THR A 40 4.69 16.68 0.91
C THR A 40 3.93 16.51 2.22
N ALA A 41 3.70 17.62 2.93
CA ALA A 41 2.90 17.59 4.15
C ALA A 41 1.46 17.15 3.82
N GLY A 42 0.88 16.30 4.67
CA GLY A 42 -0.49 15.81 4.53
C GLY A 42 -0.69 14.47 5.21
N ASP A 43 -1.95 14.04 5.33
CA ASP A 43 -2.27 12.70 5.79
C ASP A 43 -1.94 11.66 4.71
N GLY A 44 -1.56 10.45 5.13
CA GLY A 44 -1.37 9.32 4.22
C GLY A 44 -2.70 8.92 3.58
N GLN A 45 -2.69 8.68 2.26
CA GLN A 45 -3.83 8.22 1.49
C GLN A 45 -3.84 6.68 1.37
N GLU A 46 -4.99 6.10 1.00
CA GLU A 46 -5.19 4.64 1.10
C GLU A 46 -4.26 3.86 0.17
N THR A 47 -3.57 2.85 0.72
CA THR A 47 -2.66 1.96 -0.02
C THR A 47 -3.31 0.62 -0.30
N GLN A 48 -3.16 0.16 -1.53
CA GLN A 48 -3.69 -1.12 -2.02
C GLN A 48 -2.57 -1.91 -2.70
N ILE A 49 -2.64 -3.23 -2.59
CA ILE A 49 -1.69 -4.19 -3.13
C ILE A 49 -2.43 -5.20 -3.98
N LEU A 50 -1.96 -5.45 -5.19
CA LEU A 50 -2.46 -6.48 -6.10
C LEU A 50 -1.32 -7.43 -6.47
N PHE A 51 -1.54 -8.74 -6.36
CA PHE A 51 -0.60 -9.71 -6.91
C PHE A 51 -0.89 -9.98 -8.38
N VAL A 52 0.13 -9.80 -9.22
CA VAL A 52 0.10 -10.14 -10.65
C VAL A 52 1.23 -11.13 -10.91
N ARG A 53 0.90 -12.43 -10.86
CA ARG A 53 1.89 -13.54 -10.93
C ARG A 53 2.96 -13.41 -9.84
N ASP A 54 4.17 -13.02 -10.22
CA ASP A 54 5.36 -12.92 -9.34
C ASP A 54 5.62 -11.45 -8.93
N ALA A 55 4.77 -10.52 -9.37
CA ALA A 55 4.86 -9.11 -9.01
C ALA A 55 3.87 -8.72 -7.92
N LEU A 56 4.35 -7.86 -7.03
CA LEU A 56 3.54 -7.15 -6.05
C LEU A 56 3.34 -5.73 -6.57
N TRP A 57 2.12 -5.43 -7.03
CA TRP A 57 1.76 -4.11 -7.52
C TRP A 57 1.16 -3.28 -6.38
N ILE A 58 1.68 -2.07 -6.18
CA ILE A 58 1.28 -1.15 -5.12
C ILE A 58 0.70 0.09 -5.79
N ALA A 59 -0.45 0.55 -5.30
CA ALA A 59 -0.97 1.86 -5.64
C ALA A 59 -1.48 2.57 -4.39
N ASN A 60 -1.51 3.89 -4.47
CA ASN A 60 -2.12 4.76 -3.49
C ASN A 60 -3.12 5.70 -4.19
N ASN A 61 -4.17 6.14 -3.49
CA ASN A 61 -5.13 7.11 -4.02
C ASN A 61 -4.40 8.37 -4.52
N ASP A 62 -3.35 8.81 -3.80
CA ASP A 62 -2.43 9.86 -4.24
C ASP A 62 -1.15 9.26 -4.88
N ASP A 63 -0.80 9.71 -6.08
CA ASP A 63 0.41 9.30 -6.76
C ASP A 63 1.67 9.73 -6.01
N GLN A 64 1.64 10.87 -5.30
CA GLN A 64 2.79 11.30 -4.49
C GLN A 64 3.07 10.31 -3.36
N ASP A 65 2.04 9.65 -2.82
CA ASP A 65 2.20 8.65 -1.76
C ASP A 65 2.76 7.35 -2.31
N SER A 66 2.34 6.96 -3.52
CA SER A 66 2.95 5.85 -4.24
C SER A 66 4.44 6.09 -4.50
N LEU A 67 4.81 7.31 -4.91
CA LEU A 67 6.20 7.72 -5.14
C LEU A 67 7.01 7.78 -3.84
N LEU A 68 6.42 8.26 -2.75
CA LEU A 68 7.06 8.28 -1.43
C LEU A 68 7.34 6.87 -0.92
N GLN A 69 6.36 5.96 -1.06
CA GLN A 69 6.52 4.55 -0.71
C GLN A 69 7.58 3.87 -1.59
N GLN A 70 7.62 4.20 -2.88
CA GLN A 70 8.68 3.74 -3.78
C GLN A 70 10.06 4.20 -3.32
N GLU A 71 10.21 5.49 -2.99
CA GLU A 71 11.46 6.05 -2.52
C GLU A 71 11.87 5.41 -1.19
N LEU A 72 10.94 5.21 -0.26
CA LEU A 72 11.16 4.51 1.00
C LEU A 72 11.75 3.11 0.75
N LEU A 73 11.09 2.27 -0.07
CA LEU A 73 11.58 0.92 -0.34
C LEU A 73 12.94 0.92 -1.05
N ASN A 74 13.15 1.86 -1.98
CA ASN A 74 14.42 2.01 -2.68
C ASN A 74 15.56 2.39 -1.70
N LYS A 75 15.31 3.28 -0.73
CA LYS A 75 16.29 3.61 0.31
C LYS A 75 16.55 2.42 1.21
N LEU A 76 15.51 1.75 1.69
CA LEU A 76 15.64 0.57 2.54
C LEU A 76 16.29 -0.64 1.83
N GLY A 77 16.51 -0.55 0.51
CA GLY A 77 17.12 -1.62 -0.27
C GLY A 77 16.20 -2.83 -0.49
N ILE A 78 14.89 -2.64 -0.30
CA ILE A 78 13.85 -3.67 -0.47
C ILE A 78 13.47 -3.74 -1.94
N LYS A 79 13.70 -4.90 -2.56
CA LYS A 79 13.59 -5.09 -4.02
C LYS A 79 12.60 -6.17 -4.44
N THR A 80 12.26 -7.05 -3.50
CA THR A 80 11.44 -8.23 -3.76
C THR A 80 10.26 -8.29 -2.78
N PRO A 81 9.11 -8.85 -3.18
CA PRO A 81 7.98 -9.05 -2.27
C PRO A 81 8.38 -9.78 -0.99
N GLU A 82 9.27 -10.77 -1.06
CA GLU A 82 9.75 -11.55 0.09
C GLU A 82 10.55 -10.68 1.07
N GLN A 83 11.42 -9.80 0.56
CA GLN A 83 12.15 -8.83 1.39
C GLN A 83 11.20 -7.84 2.06
N LEU A 84 10.15 -7.40 1.35
CA LEU A 84 9.14 -6.51 1.91
C LEU A 84 8.37 -7.20 3.03
N VAL A 85 7.94 -8.45 2.81
CA VAL A 85 7.29 -9.25 3.85
C VAL A 85 8.21 -9.33 5.05
N GLN A 86 9.43 -9.86 4.90
CA GLN A 86 10.40 -10.01 5.98
C GLN A 86 10.68 -8.69 6.72
N HIS A 87 10.76 -7.58 5.99
CA HIS A 87 10.89 -6.25 6.58
C HIS A 87 9.68 -5.89 7.43
N VAL A 88 8.46 -6.05 6.92
CA VAL A 88 7.25 -5.77 7.71
C VAL A 88 7.20 -6.69 8.93
N GLU A 89 7.49 -8.00 8.80
CA GLU A 89 7.50 -8.92 9.94
C GLU A 89 8.41 -8.42 11.06
N THR A 90 9.60 -7.95 10.67
CA THR A 90 10.65 -7.51 11.58
C THR A 90 10.39 -6.13 12.15
N TYR A 91 9.90 -5.17 11.34
CA TYR A 91 9.87 -3.74 11.64
C TYR A 91 8.48 -3.16 11.92
N GLN A 92 7.40 -3.92 11.74
CA GLN A 92 6.04 -3.42 11.94
C GLN A 92 5.76 -2.85 13.34
N GLY A 93 6.45 -3.36 14.38
CA GLY A 93 6.34 -2.80 15.72
C GLY A 93 6.64 -1.31 15.70
N ARG A 94 7.72 -0.89 15.02
CA ARG A 94 8.08 0.52 14.86
C ARG A 94 7.08 1.35 14.07
N VAL A 95 6.01 0.80 13.51
CA VAL A 95 4.99 1.58 12.77
C VAL A 95 3.62 1.48 13.43
N PHE A 96 3.37 0.38 14.12
CA PHE A 96 2.07 0.09 14.73
C PHE A 96 2.09 0.33 16.25
N ALA A 97 1.41 1.35 16.75
CA ALA A 97 1.14 1.47 18.19
C ALA A 97 -0.17 0.76 18.55
N ARG A 98 -0.16 -0.18 19.52
CA ARG A 98 -1.41 -0.79 20.04
C ARG A 98 -2.06 0.13 21.07
N ILE A 99 -3.19 0.72 20.72
CA ILE A 99 -4.02 1.53 21.62
C ILE A 99 -5.31 0.78 21.97
N LYS A 100 -5.78 0.90 23.22
CA LYS A 100 -7.05 0.30 23.62
C LYS A 100 -8.18 1.29 23.34
N ILE A 101 -8.99 1.04 22.31
CA ILE A 101 -10.18 1.82 21.98
C ILE A 101 -11.41 0.98 22.32
N LYS A 102 -12.32 1.54 23.14
CA LYS A 102 -13.61 0.91 23.49
C LYS A 102 -13.54 -0.56 23.92
N GLY A 103 -12.43 -0.96 24.57
CA GLY A 103 -12.25 -2.32 25.08
C GLY A 103 -11.46 -3.27 24.18
N ALA A 104 -11.21 -2.91 22.90
CA ALA A 104 -10.38 -3.68 21.97
C ALA A 104 -9.00 -3.05 21.82
N TYR A 105 -7.96 -3.87 21.64
CA TYR A 105 -6.63 -3.38 21.25
C TYR A 105 -6.59 -3.17 19.74
N GLU A 106 -6.39 -1.94 19.31
CA GLU A 106 -6.36 -1.49 17.92
C GLU A 106 -4.97 -0.91 17.61
N TYR A 107 -4.50 -1.01 16.37
CA TYR A 107 -3.25 -0.39 15.94
C TYR A 107 -3.52 1.02 15.39
N ALA A 108 -2.76 2.02 15.79
CA ALA A 108 -2.88 3.38 15.28
C ALA A 108 -1.51 4.01 15.06
N GLU A 109 -1.48 5.03 14.22
CA GLU A 109 -0.30 5.89 14.13
C GLU A 109 -0.11 6.62 15.48
N PRO A 110 1.10 6.61 16.07
CA PRO A 110 1.37 7.43 17.25
C PRO A 110 1.37 8.92 16.85
N ASP A 111 0.29 9.61 17.17
CA ASP A 111 0.01 11.01 16.76
C ASP A 111 0.60 12.10 17.68
N SER A 112 1.28 11.73 18.75
CA SER A 112 1.80 12.68 19.73
C SER A 112 3.15 12.25 20.31
N PRO A 113 4.01 13.21 20.72
CA PRO A 113 5.27 12.93 21.41
C PRO A 113 5.10 12.00 22.63
N GLY A 114 4.00 12.14 23.36
CA GLY A 114 3.65 11.25 24.48
C GLY A 114 3.32 9.82 24.05
N LYS A 115 2.57 9.63 22.95
CA LYS A 115 2.28 8.28 22.42
C LYS A 115 3.52 7.60 21.83
N LEU A 116 4.44 8.39 21.27
CA LEU A 116 5.76 7.91 20.82
C LEU A 116 6.59 7.43 22.01
N ALA A 117 6.72 8.26 23.05
CA ALA A 117 7.44 7.91 24.26
C ALA A 117 6.82 6.69 24.97
N LEU A 118 5.48 6.57 24.99
CA LEU A 118 4.79 5.41 25.54
C LEU A 118 5.03 4.12 24.73
N PHE A 119 5.17 4.22 23.41
CA PHE A 119 5.57 3.10 22.57
C PHE A 119 7.04 2.69 22.81
N GLU A 120 7.93 3.67 22.98
CA GLU A 120 9.34 3.48 23.35
C GLU A 120 9.52 2.95 24.80
N LEU A 121 8.57 3.23 25.69
CA LEU A 121 8.53 2.70 27.06
C LEU A 121 7.90 1.31 27.12
N ALA A 122 6.87 1.03 26.31
CA ALA A 122 6.26 -0.31 26.21
C ALA A 122 7.22 -1.35 25.62
N SER A 123 8.30 -0.91 24.98
CA SER A 123 9.42 -1.72 24.51
C SER A 123 10.55 -1.88 25.54
N ARG A 124 10.32 -1.44 26.78
CA ARG A 124 11.23 -1.57 27.91
C ARG A 124 10.58 -2.37 29.03
N ASN A 125 11.38 -3.19 29.73
CA ASN A 125 10.94 -3.86 30.95
C ASN A 125 10.82 -2.86 32.11
N GLU A 126 10.37 -3.36 33.26
CA GLU A 126 10.21 -2.60 34.50
C GLU A 126 11.52 -2.00 35.05
N LYS A 127 12.67 -2.39 34.51
CA LYS A 127 14.00 -1.83 34.82
C LYS A 127 14.47 -0.78 33.81
N GLY A 128 13.65 -0.46 32.80
CA GLY A 128 13.99 0.44 31.70
C GLY A 128 14.91 -0.17 30.65
N GLU A 129 15.21 -1.47 30.74
CA GLU A 129 16.03 -2.22 29.79
C GLU A 129 15.15 -2.70 28.62
N PRO A 130 15.68 -2.88 27.41
CA PRO A 130 14.88 -3.37 26.28
C PRO A 130 14.22 -4.73 26.59
N GLN A 131 12.89 -4.83 26.45
CA GLN A 131 12.14 -6.09 26.53
C GLN A 131 11.60 -6.44 25.15
N ALA A 132 11.55 -7.73 24.82
CA ALA A 132 11.06 -8.20 23.54
C ALA A 132 9.55 -7.97 23.37
N VAL A 133 9.18 -6.75 22.98
CA VAL A 133 8.23 -6.52 21.90
C VAL A 133 9.13 -6.28 20.71
N ALA A 134 9.40 -7.34 19.93
CA ALA A 134 10.49 -7.47 18.95
C ALA A 134 11.06 -6.10 18.49
N TYR A 135 12.13 -5.65 19.15
CA TYR A 135 12.81 -4.43 18.70
C TYR A 135 13.54 -4.82 17.42
N PRO A 136 13.19 -4.21 16.28
CA PRO A 136 13.88 -4.53 15.04
C PRO A 136 15.32 -4.02 15.19
N ALA A 137 16.30 -4.83 14.79
CA ALA A 137 17.69 -4.41 14.72
C ALA A 137 17.80 -3.08 13.93
N PRO A 138 18.78 -2.22 14.20
CA PRO A 138 19.03 -1.05 13.37
C PRO A 138 19.14 -1.46 11.89
N ILE A 139 18.53 -0.71 10.98
CA ILE A 139 18.62 -0.98 9.54
C ILE A 139 20.04 -0.57 9.11
N THR A 140 20.95 -1.55 9.04
CA THR A 140 22.40 -1.31 9.04
C THR A 140 23.01 -1.05 7.65
N VAL A 141 22.24 -1.12 6.55
CA VAL A 141 22.80 -0.91 5.21
C VAL A 141 21.77 -0.25 4.30
N PHE A 142 22.13 0.89 3.70
CA PHE A 142 21.47 1.44 2.51
C PHE A 142 22.26 0.96 1.27
N PRO A 143 22.00 -0.22 0.70
CA PRO A 143 22.61 -0.57 -0.58
C PRO A 143 22.20 0.46 -1.64
N LYS A 144 23.08 0.74 -2.60
CA LYS A 144 22.79 1.64 -3.74
C LYS A 144 21.44 1.27 -4.37
N ALA A 145 20.62 2.29 -4.65
CA ALA A 145 19.26 2.16 -5.15
C ALA A 145 19.20 1.23 -6.38
N VAL A 146 18.44 0.15 -6.24
CA VAL A 146 17.89 -0.57 -7.38
C VAL A 146 16.42 -0.16 -7.44
N ALA A 147 15.98 0.28 -8.62
CA ALA A 147 14.69 0.94 -8.76
C ALA A 147 13.55 -0.09 -8.74
N ASN A 148 12.71 -0.05 -7.70
CA ASN A 148 11.35 -0.57 -7.80
C ASN A 148 10.66 0.19 -8.96
N PRO A 149 10.25 -0.46 -10.05
CA PRO A 149 9.77 0.26 -11.23
C PRO A 149 8.46 0.99 -10.98
N LYS A 150 8.30 2.13 -11.65
CA LYS A 150 7.04 2.86 -11.74
C LYS A 150 6.33 2.47 -13.03
N TYR A 151 5.05 2.13 -12.93
CA TYR A 151 4.17 2.00 -14.08
C TYR A 151 3.17 3.15 -14.09
N THR A 152 3.25 4.01 -15.11
CA THR A 152 2.28 5.08 -15.30
C THR A 152 1.16 4.58 -16.19
N LEU A 153 -0.08 4.67 -15.70
CA LEU A 153 -1.28 4.30 -16.44
C LEU A 153 -1.31 5.03 -17.78
N VAL A 154 -1.62 4.26 -18.83
CA VAL A 154 -1.83 4.76 -20.18
C VAL A 154 -3.30 4.55 -20.51
N GLU A 155 -3.89 5.53 -21.19
CA GLU A 155 -5.25 5.43 -21.71
C GLU A 155 -5.43 4.14 -22.54
N PRO A 156 -6.62 3.52 -22.52
CA PRO A 156 -6.89 2.25 -23.23
C PRO A 156 -6.57 2.27 -24.73
N ASP A 157 -6.71 3.44 -25.36
CA ASP A 157 -6.55 3.62 -26.81
C ASP A 157 -5.09 3.94 -27.22
N GLY A 158 -4.16 4.02 -26.27
CA GLY A 158 -2.76 4.28 -26.54
C GLY A 158 -1.94 3.00 -26.77
N ASP A 159 -0.89 3.08 -27.58
CA ASP A 159 0.19 2.07 -27.62
C ASP A 159 0.93 2.09 -26.28
N GLY A 160 0.34 1.41 -25.30
CA GLY A 160 0.83 1.38 -23.93
C GLY A 160 2.11 0.56 -23.80
N THR A 161 3.08 1.10 -23.07
CA THR A 161 4.21 0.30 -22.57
C THR A 161 3.66 -0.83 -21.71
N LYS A 162 4.10 -2.07 -21.95
CA LYS A 162 3.68 -3.21 -21.11
C LYS A 162 4.17 -3.00 -19.66
N PRO A 163 3.32 -3.21 -18.65
CA PRO A 163 3.70 -3.02 -17.26
C PRO A 163 4.72 -4.10 -16.86
N PRO A 164 5.63 -3.78 -15.92
CA PRO A 164 6.49 -4.79 -15.31
C PRO A 164 5.66 -5.86 -14.58
N VAL A 165 6.01 -7.13 -14.78
CA VAL A 165 5.32 -8.29 -14.17
C VAL A 165 6.24 -9.10 -13.25
N ALA A 166 7.29 -8.45 -12.73
CA ALA A 166 8.17 -9.01 -11.71
C ALA A 166 8.58 -7.93 -10.68
N GLY A 167 8.84 -8.34 -9.44
CA GLY A 167 9.31 -7.45 -8.37
C GLY A 167 8.20 -6.62 -7.74
N ILE A 168 8.56 -5.46 -7.17
CA ILE A 168 7.61 -4.51 -6.57
C ILE A 168 7.37 -3.37 -7.55
N VAL A 169 6.14 -3.21 -8.02
CA VAL A 169 5.77 -2.24 -9.05
C VAL A 169 4.85 -1.18 -8.46
N PHE A 170 5.17 0.10 -8.65
CA PHE A 170 4.32 1.21 -8.20
C PHE A 170 3.48 1.72 -9.36
N VAL A 171 2.16 1.55 -9.26
CA VAL A 171 1.19 1.97 -10.26
C VAL A 171 0.72 3.39 -9.93
N VAL A 172 0.90 4.31 -10.88
CA VAL A 172 0.54 5.73 -10.74
C VAL A 172 -0.20 6.21 -11.99
N GLY A 173 -0.75 7.41 -11.92
CA GLY A 173 -1.42 8.08 -13.01
C GLY A 173 -2.94 7.93 -12.93
N ASN A 174 -3.59 8.61 -13.87
CA ASN A 174 -5.05 8.69 -13.92
C ASN A 174 -5.65 7.59 -14.78
N TYR A 175 -6.90 7.23 -14.49
CA TYR A 175 -7.68 6.31 -15.32
C TYR A 175 -8.89 7.00 -15.96
N ALA A 176 -9.38 6.50 -17.09
CA ALA A 176 -10.63 7.00 -17.68
C ALA A 176 -11.81 6.65 -16.77
N GLY A 177 -12.66 7.65 -16.48
CA GLY A 177 -13.80 7.49 -15.59
C GLY A 177 -15.13 7.40 -16.34
N ALA A 178 -16.05 6.56 -15.86
CA ALA A 178 -17.43 6.46 -16.33
C ALA A 178 -18.35 7.57 -15.79
N ASN A 179 -17.86 8.36 -14.82
CA ASN A 179 -18.60 9.44 -14.19
C ASN A 179 -17.71 10.70 -14.03
N THR A 180 -18.31 11.80 -13.56
CA THR A 180 -17.63 13.08 -13.34
C THR A 180 -16.89 13.16 -12.01
N GLY A 181 -16.62 12.01 -11.37
CA GLY A 181 -15.84 11.97 -10.14
C GLY A 181 -14.41 12.43 -10.38
N VAL A 182 -13.77 12.99 -9.35
CA VAL A 182 -12.39 13.49 -9.42
C VAL A 182 -11.44 12.74 -8.51
N ASN A 183 -11.96 12.09 -7.46
CA ASN A 183 -11.14 11.34 -6.52
C ASN A 183 -10.90 9.93 -7.05
N GLU A 184 -9.65 9.64 -7.37
CA GLU A 184 -9.23 8.34 -7.87
C GLU A 184 -8.78 7.42 -6.75
N HIS A 185 -9.13 6.15 -6.87
CA HIS A 185 -8.87 5.15 -5.85
C HIS A 185 -7.82 4.15 -6.32
N ALA A 186 -6.93 3.77 -5.41
CA ALA A 186 -5.83 2.84 -5.63
C ALA A 186 -6.30 1.48 -6.18
N GLU A 187 -7.44 0.95 -5.71
CA GLU A 187 -8.01 -0.29 -6.22
C GLU A 187 -8.32 -0.21 -7.71
N GLN A 188 -8.86 0.94 -8.14
CA GLN A 188 -9.26 1.19 -9.51
C GLN A 188 -8.06 1.49 -10.41
N LYS A 189 -6.99 2.11 -9.89
CA LYS A 189 -5.70 2.24 -10.60
C LYS A 189 -5.07 0.88 -10.87
N LEU A 190 -5.02 0.01 -9.86
CA LEU A 190 -4.50 -1.35 -9.99
C LEU A 190 -5.32 -2.16 -11.01
N LEU A 191 -6.65 -2.03 -10.96
CA LEU A 191 -7.54 -2.64 -11.93
C LEU A 191 -7.31 -2.11 -13.35
N ALA A 192 -7.20 -0.80 -13.55
CA ALA A 192 -6.93 -0.19 -14.85
C ALA A 192 -5.61 -0.68 -15.48
N ALA A 193 -4.57 -0.86 -14.67
CA ALA A 193 -3.28 -1.37 -15.11
C ALA A 193 -3.34 -2.81 -15.67
N LEU A 194 -4.34 -3.61 -15.26
CA LEU A 194 -4.47 -5.00 -15.72
C LEU A 194 -4.76 -5.12 -17.22
N LEU A 195 -5.34 -4.09 -17.86
CA LEU A 195 -5.59 -4.08 -19.30
C LEU A 195 -4.30 -4.36 -20.08
N HIS A 196 -3.20 -3.76 -19.65
CA HIS A 196 -1.92 -3.76 -20.36
C HIS A 196 -1.01 -4.94 -20.00
N VAL A 197 -1.39 -5.74 -19.00
CA VAL A 197 -0.67 -7.00 -18.69
C VAL A 197 -0.74 -7.90 -19.93
N PRO A 198 0.27 -8.74 -20.23
CA PRO A 198 0.17 -9.71 -21.33
C PRO A 198 -0.90 -10.79 -21.07
N ASP A 199 -1.56 -11.28 -22.13
CA ASP A 199 -2.55 -12.37 -22.04
C ASP A 199 -1.96 -13.70 -21.54
N SER A 200 -0.64 -13.87 -21.68
CA SER A 200 0.08 -15.05 -21.17
C SER A 200 0.16 -15.11 -19.64
N ILE A 201 -0.23 -14.05 -18.93
CA ILE A 201 -0.26 -14.02 -17.47
C ILE A 201 -1.65 -14.43 -17.01
N THR A 202 -1.73 -15.60 -16.36
CA THR A 202 -2.97 -16.13 -15.81
C THR A 202 -2.88 -16.42 -14.32
N GLY A 203 -4.00 -16.32 -13.59
CA GLY A 203 -4.03 -16.66 -12.16
C GLY A 203 -5.14 -15.99 -11.34
N THR A 204 -5.01 -16.09 -10.03
CA THR A 204 -5.82 -15.33 -9.07
C THR A 204 -5.16 -13.98 -8.81
N LEU A 205 -5.96 -12.92 -8.81
CA LEU A 205 -5.53 -11.54 -8.57
C LEU A 205 -6.08 -11.05 -7.23
N PRO A 206 -5.52 -11.50 -6.09
CA PRO A 206 -6.00 -11.06 -4.80
C PRO A 206 -5.62 -9.58 -4.59
N LEU A 207 -6.61 -8.77 -4.23
CA LEU A 207 -6.42 -7.39 -3.84
C LEU A 207 -6.43 -7.31 -2.31
N TYR A 208 -5.42 -6.66 -1.77
CA TYR A 208 -5.23 -6.41 -0.35
C TYR A 208 -5.14 -4.92 -0.10
N GLY A 209 -5.64 -4.45 1.03
CA GLY A 209 -5.73 -3.03 1.32
C GLY A 209 -5.51 -2.71 2.78
N CYS A 210 -5.08 -1.48 3.05
CA CYS A 210 -5.09 -0.93 4.41
C CYS A 210 -6.51 -0.54 4.88
N LYS A 211 -7.51 -0.69 4.02
CA LYS A 211 -8.94 -0.49 4.26
C LYS A 211 -9.77 -1.40 3.37
N ARG A 212 -11.02 -1.58 3.79
CA ARG A 212 -12.05 -2.19 2.96
C ARG A 212 -12.41 -1.29 1.77
N GLN A 213 -12.72 -1.93 0.65
CA GLN A 213 -13.19 -1.23 -0.55
C GLN A 213 -14.47 -0.43 -0.27
N CYS A 214 -14.53 0.80 -0.78
CA CYS A 214 -15.76 1.58 -0.76
C CYS A 214 -16.79 1.00 -1.76
N ALA A 215 -18.06 1.40 -1.62
CA ALA A 215 -19.15 0.90 -2.47
C ALA A 215 -18.93 1.17 -3.98
N VAL A 216 -18.25 2.27 -4.34
CA VAL A 216 -17.92 2.59 -5.74
C VAL A 216 -16.89 1.61 -6.29
N CYS A 217 -15.78 1.40 -5.56
CA CYS A 217 -14.76 0.43 -5.92
C CYS A 217 -15.34 -0.99 -5.99
N GLU A 218 -16.15 -1.40 -5.02
CA GLU A 218 -16.82 -2.70 -5.03
C GLU A 218 -17.73 -2.86 -6.28
N GLY A 219 -18.49 -1.82 -6.63
CA GLY A 219 -19.34 -1.81 -7.82
C GLY A 219 -18.55 -1.95 -9.12
N VAL A 220 -17.40 -1.27 -9.23
CA VAL A 220 -16.48 -1.40 -10.37
C VAL A 220 -15.90 -2.80 -10.46
N PHE A 221 -15.42 -3.37 -9.35
CA PHE A 221 -14.89 -4.74 -9.32
C PHE A 221 -15.93 -5.77 -9.73
N LYS A 222 -17.17 -5.66 -9.22
CA LYS A 222 -18.28 -6.54 -9.61
C LYS A 222 -18.57 -6.51 -11.12
N LYS A 223 -18.37 -5.37 -11.78
CA LYS A 223 -18.53 -5.24 -13.24
C LYS A 223 -17.33 -5.74 -14.03
N ALA A 224 -16.11 -5.50 -13.55
CA ALA A 224 -14.88 -5.84 -14.28
C ALA A 224 -14.53 -7.34 -14.20
N ILE A 225 -14.75 -7.97 -13.05
CA ILE A 225 -14.37 -9.38 -12.81
C ILE A 225 -14.98 -10.34 -13.85
N PRO A 226 -16.28 -10.30 -14.17
CA PRO A 226 -16.85 -11.18 -15.20
C PRO A 226 -16.17 -11.03 -16.57
N ARG A 227 -15.75 -9.82 -16.94
CA ARG A 227 -15.10 -9.52 -18.22
C ARG A 227 -13.64 -9.97 -18.26
N LEU A 228 -12.96 -9.89 -17.12
CA LEU A 228 -11.62 -10.46 -16.95
C LEU A 228 -11.66 -12.00 -17.00
N LYS A 229 -12.71 -12.61 -16.43
CA LYS A 229 -12.93 -14.07 -16.45
C LYS A 229 -13.27 -14.60 -17.83
N SER A 230 -14.13 -13.91 -18.60
CA SER A 230 -14.51 -14.33 -19.96
C SER A 230 -13.31 -14.39 -20.92
N ARG A 231 -12.29 -13.55 -20.68
CA ARG A 231 -11.02 -13.58 -21.41
C ARG A 231 -10.07 -14.71 -20.99
N SER A 232 -10.48 -15.59 -20.06
CA SER A 232 -9.68 -16.70 -19.52
C SER A 232 -8.35 -16.29 -18.87
N ARG A 233 -8.19 -15.00 -18.55
CA ARG A 233 -6.94 -14.45 -17.99
C ARG A 233 -6.87 -14.58 -16.48
N TYR A 234 -7.94 -14.27 -15.74
CA TYR A 234 -7.88 -14.22 -14.28
C TYR A 234 -9.05 -14.96 -13.64
N LEU A 235 -8.73 -16.00 -12.87
CA LEU A 235 -9.70 -16.97 -12.33
C LEU A 235 -10.55 -16.38 -11.21
N ASN A 236 -10.00 -15.44 -10.42
CA ASN A 236 -10.69 -14.70 -9.37
C ASN A 236 -9.92 -13.42 -9.04
N CYS A 237 -10.61 -12.28 -8.93
CA CYS A 237 -10.08 -11.12 -8.22
C CYS A 237 -10.94 -10.95 -6.96
N THR A 238 -10.34 -11.05 -5.80
CA THR A 238 -11.03 -10.97 -4.50
C THR A 238 -10.38 -9.87 -3.69
N ALA A 239 -11.19 -8.91 -3.24
CA ALA A 239 -10.78 -7.98 -2.21
C ALA A 239 -10.76 -8.72 -0.88
N HIS A 240 -9.59 -8.82 -0.26
CA HIS A 240 -9.43 -9.46 1.03
C HIS A 240 -9.88 -8.52 2.14
N ASP A 241 -11.06 -8.80 2.67
CA ASP A 241 -11.63 -8.11 3.83
C ASP A 241 -11.06 -8.74 5.11
N ASP A 242 -10.14 -8.01 5.75
CA ASP A 242 -9.71 -8.34 7.11
C ASP A 242 -10.33 -7.31 8.04
N ARG A 243 -11.33 -7.73 8.83
CA ARG A 243 -12.04 -6.86 9.78
C ARG A 243 -11.11 -6.23 10.81
N THR A 244 -9.95 -6.85 11.08
CA THR A 244 -8.96 -6.22 11.96
C THR A 244 -8.39 -4.94 11.33
N VAL A 245 -8.39 -4.85 9.99
CA VAL A 245 -7.83 -3.74 9.21
C VAL A 245 -8.81 -2.57 9.01
N GLU A 246 -10.12 -2.84 9.01
CA GLU A 246 -11.18 -1.85 8.86
C GLU A 246 -11.20 -0.78 9.97
N HIS A 247 -10.70 -1.10 11.16
CA HIS A 247 -10.67 -0.18 12.30
C HIS A 247 -9.55 0.88 12.25
N TYR A 248 -8.59 0.78 11.33
CA TYR A 248 -7.36 1.57 11.39
C TYR A 248 -7.42 2.97 10.78
N GLN A 249 -8.47 3.30 10.03
CA GLN A 249 -8.62 4.64 9.47
C GLN A 249 -10.11 5.00 9.38
N GLN A 250 -10.65 5.62 10.44
CA GLN A 250 -11.97 6.29 10.44
C GLN A 250 -11.99 7.58 9.60
N GLN A 251 -11.28 7.61 8.47
CA GLN A 251 -11.43 8.72 7.52
C GLN A 251 -12.70 8.46 6.71
N ALA A 252 -13.60 9.45 6.69
CA ALA A 252 -14.76 9.42 5.81
C ALA A 252 -14.29 9.17 4.37
N HIS A 253 -14.95 8.24 3.68
CA HIS A 253 -14.66 8.04 2.26
C HIS A 253 -14.84 9.39 1.54
N PRO A 254 -13.87 9.81 0.72
CA PRO A 254 -14.00 11.05 -0.02
C PRO A 254 -15.27 11.02 -0.85
N SER A 255 -16.02 12.12 -0.87
CA SER A 255 -17.14 12.28 -1.79
C SER A 255 -16.63 12.42 -3.22
N ASN A 256 -17.49 12.25 -4.23
CA ASN A 256 -17.13 12.46 -5.64
C ASN A 256 -16.04 11.50 -6.18
N ILE A 257 -16.11 10.22 -5.79
CA ILE A 257 -15.21 9.16 -6.26
C ILE A 257 -15.43 8.92 -7.76
N LYS A 258 -14.33 8.93 -8.51
CA LYS A 258 -14.30 8.58 -9.92
C LYS A 258 -14.41 7.06 -10.08
N ALA A 259 -15.43 6.61 -10.80
CA ALA A 259 -15.61 5.21 -11.14
C ALA A 259 -14.90 4.90 -12.45
N LEU A 260 -14.05 3.88 -12.50
CA LEU A 260 -13.34 3.39 -13.67
C LEU A 260 -14.34 3.05 -14.78
N ASP A 261 -14.03 3.46 -16.00
CA ASP A 261 -14.79 3.08 -17.18
C ASP A 261 -14.49 1.61 -17.56
N VAL A 262 -15.20 0.68 -16.90
CA VAL A 262 -15.03 -0.76 -17.14
C VAL A 262 -15.29 -1.12 -18.60
N ASP A 263 -16.19 -0.41 -19.30
CA ASP A 263 -16.48 -0.65 -20.71
C ASP A 263 -15.30 -0.27 -21.61
N LYS A 264 -14.67 0.87 -21.34
CA LYS A 264 -13.48 1.31 -22.06
C LYS A 264 -12.27 0.39 -21.81
N TYR A 265 -12.03 -0.01 -20.57
CA TYR A 265 -10.86 -0.83 -20.22
C TYR A 265 -11.06 -2.32 -20.52
N PHE A 266 -12.28 -2.84 -20.39
CA PHE A 266 -12.58 -4.26 -20.55
C PHE A 266 -13.84 -4.43 -21.41
N PRO A 267 -13.75 -4.20 -22.74
CA PRO A 267 -14.89 -4.42 -23.62
C PRO A 267 -15.33 -5.89 -23.60
N ALA A 268 -16.64 -6.10 -23.74
CA ALA A 268 -17.30 -7.41 -23.68
C ALA A 268 -16.83 -8.36 -24.79
#